data_AF-K7TMH9-F1
#
_entry.id   AF-K7TMH9-F1
#
_cell.length_a   1.000
_cell.length_b   1.000
_cell.length_c   1.000
_cell.angle_alpha   90.00
_cell.angle_beta   90.00
_cell.angle_gamma   90.00
#
_symmetry.space_group_name_H-M   'P 1'
#
loop_
_entity.id
_entity.type
_entity.pdbx_description
1 polymer ?
#
loop_
_entity_poly.entity_id
_entity_poly.type
_entity_poly.pdbx_seq_one_letter_code
_entity_poly.pdbx_strand_id
1 'polypeptide(L)'
;MDAYAPKDLLVVTTGSQGEPRAALNLASYGGSHTLKLSKEDVLLYSAKVIPGNETRVMKMMNRLTDLGPKIIMGKDSGLHTSGHAYREELEEVLRIVKPQHFLPVHGELLFLKEHESLGRSTGIRHTTVIKNGEMLGVSHLRNRRVLSNGFVSLGKEDL
;
A
#
# COMPACT_ATOMS: atom_id res chain seq x y z
N MET A 1 11.65 -27.10 -12.00
CA MET A 1 11.18 -27.44 -10.63
C MET A 1 11.49 -28.90 -10.34
N ASP A 2 11.19 -29.79 -11.28
CA ASP A 2 11.35 -31.25 -11.19
C ASP A 2 12.77 -31.79 -10.87
N ALA A 3 13.80 -30.95 -10.94
CA ALA A 3 15.18 -31.31 -10.59
C ALA A 3 15.48 -31.26 -9.07
N TYR A 4 14.55 -30.74 -8.26
CA TYR A 4 14.73 -30.56 -6.81
C TYR A 4 13.62 -31.28 -6.04
N ALA A 5 13.93 -31.71 -4.81
CA ALA A 5 12.92 -32.25 -3.91
C ALA A 5 11.95 -31.13 -3.45
N PRO A 6 10.65 -31.42 -3.21
CA PRO A 6 9.66 -30.38 -2.86
C PRO A 6 10.05 -29.50 -1.66
N LYS A 7 10.65 -30.10 -0.63
CA LYS A 7 11.10 -29.38 0.58
C LYS A 7 12.24 -28.38 0.35
N ASP A 8 12.96 -28.51 -0.77
CA ASP A 8 14.09 -27.67 -1.14
C ASP A 8 13.68 -26.58 -2.17
N LEU A 9 12.37 -26.45 -2.44
CA LEU A 9 11.81 -25.49 -3.39
C LEU A 9 11.05 -24.36 -2.69
N LEU A 10 11.36 -23.12 -3.09
CA LEU A 10 10.57 -21.93 -2.79
C LEU A 10 10.14 -21.30 -4.11
N VAL A 11 8.83 -21.11 -4.29
CA VAL A 11 8.27 -20.50 -5.49
C VAL A 11 7.68 -19.13 -5.14
N VAL A 12 8.24 -18.08 -5.74
CA VAL A 12 7.66 -16.73 -5.71
C VAL A 12 6.84 -16.56 -6.98
N THR A 13 5.56 -16.21 -6.83
CA THR A 13 4.61 -16.16 -7.94
C THR A 13 3.72 -14.93 -7.88
N THR A 14 3.08 -14.60 -8.99
CA THR A 14 2.08 -13.53 -9.11
C THR A 14 0.67 -14.08 -9.03
N GLY A 15 -0.33 -13.20 -8.91
CA GLY A 15 -1.74 -13.58 -8.93
C GLY A 15 -2.46 -13.38 -7.60
N SER A 16 -1.90 -12.56 -6.72
CA SER A 16 -2.51 -12.30 -5.42
C SER A 16 -3.89 -11.66 -5.55
N GLN A 17 -4.18 -10.92 -6.62
CA GLN A 17 -5.50 -10.33 -6.86
C GLN A 17 -6.41 -11.25 -7.70
N GLY A 18 -6.02 -12.50 -7.96
CA GLY A 18 -6.77 -13.45 -8.79
C GLY A 18 -6.75 -13.11 -10.28
N GLU A 19 -5.74 -12.38 -10.76
CA GLU A 19 -5.62 -11.98 -12.15
C GLU A 19 -5.72 -13.19 -13.09
N PRO A 20 -6.56 -13.18 -14.14
CA PRO A 20 -6.90 -14.38 -14.91
C PRO A 20 -5.69 -15.15 -15.45
N ARG A 21 -4.65 -14.44 -15.89
CA ARG A 21 -3.43 -14.99 -16.50
C ARG A 21 -2.27 -15.15 -15.53
N ALA A 22 -2.44 -14.78 -14.27
CA ALA A 22 -1.36 -14.90 -13.30
C ALA A 22 -1.14 -16.36 -12.89
N ALA A 23 0.11 -16.69 -12.58
CA ALA A 23 0.54 -18.07 -12.39
C ALA A 23 -0.16 -18.77 -11.22
N LEU A 24 -0.40 -18.09 -10.09
CA LEU A 24 -1.18 -18.66 -8.98
C LEU A 24 -2.64 -18.93 -9.37
N ASN A 25 -3.26 -18.02 -10.10
CA ASN A 25 -4.65 -18.19 -10.53
C ASN A 25 -4.77 -19.34 -11.54
N LEU A 26 -3.83 -19.48 -12.46
CA LEU A 26 -3.78 -20.64 -13.38
C LEU A 26 -3.52 -21.96 -12.63
N ALA A 27 -2.61 -21.95 -11.65
CA ALA A 27 -2.33 -23.12 -10.81
C ALA A 27 -3.56 -23.56 -10.01
N SER A 28 -4.38 -22.62 -9.53
CA SER A 28 -5.62 -22.95 -8.82
C SER A 28 -6.65 -23.73 -9.67
N TYR A 29 -6.57 -23.70 -11.00
CA TYR A 29 -7.41 -24.54 -11.85
C TYR A 29 -6.90 -25.98 -11.99
N GLY A 30 -5.74 -26.32 -11.39
CA GLY A 30 -5.11 -27.64 -11.49
C GLY A 30 -4.48 -27.96 -12.85
N GLY A 31 -4.65 -27.10 -13.86
CA GLY A 31 -4.18 -27.32 -15.24
C GLY A 31 -2.89 -26.62 -15.63
N SER A 32 -2.26 -25.89 -14.71
CA SER A 32 -1.00 -25.18 -15.00
C SER A 32 0.13 -26.17 -15.27
N HIS A 33 0.79 -26.03 -16.42
CA HIS A 33 1.95 -26.85 -16.78
C HIS A 33 3.21 -26.46 -15.98
N THR A 34 3.26 -25.22 -15.49
CA THR A 34 4.46 -24.65 -14.87
C THR A 34 4.43 -24.71 -13.35
N LEU A 35 3.25 -24.65 -12.73
CA LEU A 35 3.07 -24.65 -11.27
C LEU A 35 1.90 -25.56 -10.90
N LYS A 36 2.22 -26.73 -10.37
CA LYS A 36 1.23 -27.67 -9.82
C LYS A 36 1.31 -27.62 -8.31
N LEU A 37 0.16 -27.51 -7.66
CA LEU A 37 0.05 -27.49 -6.21
C LEU A 37 -0.38 -28.87 -5.72
N SER A 38 0.21 -29.34 -4.63
CA SER A 38 -0.19 -30.55 -3.93
C SER A 38 -0.68 -30.24 -2.50
N LYS A 39 -1.15 -31.26 -1.79
CA LYS A 39 -1.68 -31.12 -0.42
C LYS A 39 -0.58 -30.88 0.61
N GLU A 40 0.65 -31.25 0.26
CA GLU A 40 1.85 -31.10 1.08
C GLU A 40 2.43 -29.68 1.00
N ASP A 41 1.98 -28.87 0.04
CA ASP A 41 2.46 -27.51 -0.16
C ASP A 41 1.92 -26.53 0.90
N VAL A 42 2.70 -25.49 1.16
CA VAL A 42 2.30 -24.34 1.98
C VAL A 42 2.23 -23.10 1.09
N LEU A 43 1.06 -22.48 1.03
CA LEU A 43 0.84 -21.23 0.32
C LEU A 43 0.88 -20.04 1.31
N LEU A 44 1.90 -19.21 1.18
CA LEU A 44 2.01 -17.94 1.91
C LEU A 44 1.36 -16.83 1.10
N TYR A 45 0.17 -16.38 1.52
CA TYR A 45 -0.53 -15.29 0.86
C TYR A 45 -0.18 -13.94 1.48
N SER A 46 0.85 -13.31 0.93
CA SER A 46 1.46 -12.07 1.41
C SER A 46 0.86 -10.80 0.77
N ALA A 47 -0.48 -10.68 0.75
CA ALA A 47 -1.14 -9.55 0.09
C ALA A 47 -2.46 -9.15 0.75
N LYS A 48 -2.87 -7.90 0.52
CA LYS A 48 -4.23 -7.41 0.77
C LYS A 48 -5.04 -7.40 -0.52
N VAL A 49 -6.31 -7.79 -0.41
CA VAL A 49 -7.26 -7.69 -1.53
C VAL A 49 -7.57 -6.22 -1.80
N ILE A 50 -7.35 -5.79 -3.03
CA ILE A 50 -7.70 -4.45 -3.49
C ILE A 50 -9.23 -4.38 -3.68
N PRO A 51 -9.89 -3.30 -3.23
CA PRO A 51 -11.32 -3.10 -3.45
C PRO A 51 -11.73 -3.33 -4.91
N GLY A 52 -12.76 -4.14 -5.13
CA GLY A 52 -13.25 -4.54 -6.46
C GLY A 52 -12.72 -5.89 -6.96
N ASN A 53 -11.69 -6.47 -6.33
CA ASN A 53 -11.14 -7.78 -6.69
C ASN A 53 -11.65 -8.94 -5.82
N GLU A 54 -12.52 -8.69 -4.84
CA GLU A 54 -12.92 -9.64 -3.79
C GLU A 54 -13.47 -10.94 -4.38
N THR A 55 -14.45 -10.84 -5.28
CA THR A 55 -15.08 -12.00 -5.92
C THR A 55 -14.06 -12.87 -6.64
N ARG A 56 -13.10 -12.25 -7.33
CA ARG A 56 -12.09 -12.95 -8.13
C ARG A 56 -11.09 -13.67 -7.22
N VAL A 57 -10.60 -12.97 -6.19
CA VAL A 57 -9.71 -13.57 -5.19
C VAL A 57 -10.40 -14.72 -4.46
N MET A 58 -11.65 -14.54 -4.01
CA MET A 58 -12.37 -15.59 -3.28
C MET A 58 -12.61 -16.83 -4.16
N LYS A 59 -12.93 -16.66 -5.44
CA LYS A 59 -13.02 -17.80 -6.37
C LYS A 59 -11.69 -18.54 -6.51
N MET A 60 -10.58 -17.82 -6.59
CA MET A 60 -9.25 -18.43 -6.65
C MET A 60 -8.93 -19.17 -5.34
N MET A 61 -9.20 -18.55 -4.20
CA MET A 61 -8.97 -19.14 -2.88
C MET A 61 -9.78 -20.41 -2.66
N ASN A 62 -11.07 -20.44 -3.05
CA ASN A 62 -11.88 -21.65 -2.96
C ASN A 62 -11.27 -22.79 -3.75
N ARG A 63 -10.85 -22.55 -5.00
CA ARG A 63 -10.19 -23.57 -5.81
C ARG A 63 -8.86 -24.03 -5.20
N LEU A 64 -8.06 -23.10 -4.67
CA LEU A 64 -6.82 -23.44 -3.97
C LEU A 64 -7.12 -24.32 -2.76
N THR A 65 -8.11 -23.97 -1.93
CA THR A 65 -8.55 -24.78 -0.79
C THR A 65 -8.99 -26.18 -1.21
N ASP A 66 -9.72 -26.32 -2.31
CA ASP A 66 -10.16 -27.62 -2.85
C ASP A 66 -8.96 -28.52 -3.25
N LEU A 67 -7.85 -27.92 -3.72
CA LEU A 67 -6.61 -28.65 -4.02
C LEU A 67 -5.90 -29.17 -2.75
N GLY A 68 -6.16 -28.54 -1.60
CA GLY A 68 -5.70 -28.94 -0.26
C GLY A 68 -4.33 -28.48 0.25
N PRO A 69 -3.57 -27.54 -0.36
CA PRO A 69 -2.39 -26.97 0.30
C PRO A 69 -2.78 -26.20 1.56
N LYS A 70 -1.85 -26.11 2.51
CA LYS A 70 -2.02 -25.27 3.70
C LYS A 70 -1.89 -23.79 3.31
N ILE A 71 -2.96 -23.02 3.46
CA ILE A 71 -2.95 -21.58 3.16
C ILE A 71 -2.71 -20.79 4.45
N ILE A 72 -1.68 -19.94 4.44
CA ILE A 72 -1.39 -18.98 5.52
C ILE A 72 -1.68 -17.58 5.00
N MET A 73 -2.65 -16.90 5.62
CA MET A 73 -3.09 -15.55 5.26
C MET A 73 -3.67 -14.83 6.49
N GLY A 74 -3.91 -13.52 6.37
CA GLY A 74 -4.59 -12.72 7.40
C GLY A 74 -3.66 -11.74 8.11
N LYS A 75 -4.26 -10.75 8.78
CA LYS A 75 -3.53 -9.63 9.40
C LYS A 75 -2.56 -10.11 10.49
N ASP A 76 -2.93 -11.12 11.26
CA ASP A 76 -2.15 -11.62 12.39
C ASP A 76 -0.97 -12.50 11.97
N SER A 77 -0.87 -12.84 10.68
CA SER A 77 0.23 -13.65 10.15
C SER A 77 1.54 -12.88 9.98
N GLY A 78 1.51 -11.54 10.08
CA GLY A 78 2.68 -10.69 9.84
C GLY A 78 3.19 -10.72 8.38
N LEU A 79 2.46 -11.35 7.46
CA LEU A 79 2.90 -11.54 6.07
C LEU A 79 2.76 -10.26 5.22
N HIS A 80 1.85 -9.36 5.57
CA HIS A 80 1.57 -8.18 4.74
C HIS A 80 1.34 -6.94 5.59
N THR A 81 1.97 -5.83 5.19
CA THR A 81 1.72 -4.50 5.71
C THR A 81 1.28 -3.56 4.58
N SER A 82 0.59 -2.48 4.94
CA SER A 82 0.27 -1.40 4.02
C SER A 82 1.56 -0.72 3.53
N GLY A 83 1.62 -0.36 2.25
CA GLY A 83 2.64 0.56 1.73
C GLY A 83 2.32 2.04 1.99
N HIS A 84 1.13 2.34 2.53
CA HIS A 84 0.69 3.69 2.88
C HIS A 84 0.75 3.90 4.40
N ALA A 85 1.23 5.08 4.79
CA ALA A 85 1.31 5.55 6.17
C ALA A 85 -0.06 5.58 6.86
N TYR A 86 -0.06 5.19 8.13
CA TYR A 86 -1.20 5.31 9.05
C TYR A 86 -1.31 6.73 9.62
N ARG A 87 -2.39 6.99 10.36
CA ARG A 87 -2.74 8.33 10.84
C ARG A 87 -1.61 8.97 11.64
N GLU A 88 -0.98 8.19 12.53
CA GLU A 88 0.08 8.64 13.42
C GLU A 88 1.35 9.01 12.63
N GLU A 89 1.70 8.23 11.62
CA GLU A 89 2.83 8.50 10.72
C GLU A 89 2.57 9.75 9.87
N LEU A 90 1.35 9.92 9.34
CA LEU A 90 0.96 11.13 8.62
C LEU A 90 0.99 12.37 9.52
N GLU A 91 0.52 12.24 10.76
CA GLU A 91 0.55 13.31 11.75
C GLU A 91 1.99 13.73 12.09
N GLU A 92 2.87 12.76 12.28
CA GLU A 92 4.28 12.98 12.55
C GLU A 92 4.93 13.81 11.42
N VAL A 93 4.71 13.42 10.16
CA VAL A 93 5.21 14.17 9.00
C VAL A 93 4.70 15.62 9.01
N LEU A 94 3.40 15.83 9.26
CA LEU A 94 2.80 17.17 9.32
C LEU A 94 3.41 18.03 10.44
N ARG A 95 3.67 17.42 11.61
CA ARG A 95 4.30 18.09 12.76
C ARG A 95 5.78 18.42 12.54
N ILE A 96 6.50 17.60 11.76
CA ILE A 96 7.90 17.84 11.39
C ILE A 96 7.97 18.98 10.35
N VAL A 97 7.19 18.88 9.27
CA VAL A 97 7.26 19.79 8.13
C VAL A 97 6.67 21.17 8.47
N LYS A 98 5.60 21.23 9.27
CA LYS A 98 4.90 22.48 9.65
C LYS A 98 4.58 23.38 8.45
N PRO A 99 3.89 22.86 7.42
CA PRO A 99 3.71 23.60 6.18
C PRO A 99 2.81 24.83 6.35
N GLN A 100 3.07 25.89 5.59
CA GLN A 100 2.17 27.05 5.50
C GLN A 100 0.83 26.68 4.85
N HIS A 101 0.90 25.86 3.81
CA HIS A 101 -0.22 25.36 3.04
C HIS A 101 -0.12 23.85 2.91
N PHE A 102 -1.25 23.15 3.03
CA PHE A 102 -1.31 21.71 2.89
C PHE A 102 -2.39 21.32 1.87
N LEU A 103 -2.05 20.40 0.99
CA LEU A 103 -2.96 19.84 -0.01
C LEU A 103 -2.90 18.32 0.13
N PRO A 104 -3.94 17.67 0.69
CA PRO A 104 -4.02 16.22 0.68
C PRO A 104 -4.11 15.68 -0.74
N VAL A 105 -3.36 14.61 -1.02
CA VAL A 105 -3.33 13.93 -2.33
C VAL A 105 -3.39 12.42 -2.16
N HIS A 106 -3.57 11.69 -3.26
CA HIS A 106 -3.54 10.23 -3.34
C HIS A 106 -4.55 9.51 -2.43
N GLY A 107 -5.83 9.66 -2.72
CA GLY A 107 -6.91 8.93 -2.05
C GLY A 107 -8.28 9.30 -2.60
N GLU A 108 -9.29 8.53 -2.21
CA GLU A 108 -10.69 8.90 -2.44
C GLU A 108 -11.07 10.15 -1.66
N LEU A 109 -12.11 10.87 -2.09
CA LEU A 109 -12.54 12.13 -1.46
C LEU A 109 -12.71 12.01 0.06
N LEU A 110 -13.24 10.89 0.54
CA LEU A 110 -13.36 10.58 1.97
C LEU A 110 -11.99 10.65 2.68
N PHE A 111 -10.97 9.98 2.12
CA PHE A 111 -9.62 9.95 2.70
C PHE A 111 -8.95 11.31 2.62
N LEU A 112 -9.13 12.04 1.52
CA LEU A 112 -8.59 13.38 1.36
C LEU A 112 -9.18 14.35 2.39
N LYS A 113 -10.48 14.23 2.68
CA LYS A 113 -11.15 15.04 3.70
C LYS A 113 -10.70 14.70 5.11
N GLU A 114 -10.49 13.43 5.42
CA GLU A 114 -9.91 13.02 6.70
C GLU A 114 -8.46 13.51 6.87
N HIS A 115 -7.66 13.46 5.81
CA HIS A 115 -6.29 13.95 5.85
C HIS A 115 -6.25 15.49 5.95
N GLU A 116 -7.17 16.20 5.29
CA GLU A 116 -7.38 17.65 5.50
C GLU A 116 -7.68 17.96 6.98
N SER A 117 -8.59 17.20 7.58
CA SER A 117 -8.96 17.33 9.00
C SER A 117 -7.76 17.10 9.92
N LEU A 118 -6.95 16.07 9.65
CA LEU A 118 -5.69 15.82 10.36
C LEU A 118 -4.70 16.99 10.21
N GLY A 119 -4.55 17.53 9.00
CA GLY A 119 -3.76 18.74 8.77
C GLY A 119 -4.21 19.90 9.66
N ARG A 120 -5.51 20.16 9.74
CA ARG A 120 -6.08 21.21 10.61
C ARG A 120 -5.80 20.95 12.09
N SER A 121 -5.92 19.69 12.56
CA SER A 121 -5.66 19.37 13.96
C SER A 121 -4.20 19.57 14.38
N THR A 122 -3.26 19.53 13.44
CA THR A 122 -1.83 19.86 13.68
C THR A 122 -1.53 21.37 13.63
N GLY A 123 -2.54 22.21 13.42
CA GLY A 123 -2.42 23.68 13.41
C GLY A 123 -2.27 24.31 12.03
N ILE A 124 -2.36 23.52 10.95
CA ILE A 124 -2.31 24.03 9.57
C ILE A 124 -3.63 24.74 9.25
N ARG A 125 -3.58 26.04 9.00
CA ARG A 125 -4.77 26.86 8.74
C ARG A 125 -5.20 26.84 7.27
N HIS A 126 -4.23 26.75 6.36
CA HIS A 126 -4.45 26.82 4.93
C HIS A 126 -4.37 25.41 4.33
N THR A 127 -5.51 24.74 4.28
CA THR A 127 -5.65 23.44 3.65
C THR A 127 -7.00 23.35 2.96
N THR A 128 -7.06 22.59 1.89
CA THR A 128 -8.28 22.30 1.14
C THR A 128 -8.11 20.99 0.37
N VAL A 129 -9.22 20.40 -0.08
CA VAL A 129 -9.23 19.30 -1.04
C VAL A 129 -9.70 19.84 -2.38
N ILE A 130 -9.01 19.48 -3.45
CA ILE A 130 -9.37 19.82 -4.83
C ILE A 130 -9.67 18.55 -5.63
N LYS A 131 -10.41 18.70 -6.72
CA LYS A 131 -10.67 17.62 -7.68
C LYS A 131 -9.62 17.60 -8.78
N ASN A 132 -9.50 16.46 -9.45
CA ASN A 132 -8.66 16.33 -10.63
C ASN A 132 -9.06 17.37 -11.68
N GLY A 133 -8.10 18.19 -12.11
CA GLY A 133 -8.29 19.27 -13.10
C GLY A 133 -8.59 20.65 -12.50
N GLU A 134 -8.83 20.77 -11.19
CA GLU A 134 -8.99 22.09 -10.55
C GLU A 134 -7.63 22.77 -10.34
N MET A 135 -7.62 24.11 -10.49
CA MET A 135 -6.44 24.92 -10.23
C MET A 135 -6.48 25.51 -8.82
N LEU A 136 -5.38 25.38 -8.08
CA LEU A 136 -5.21 25.98 -6.75
C LEU A 136 -4.14 27.07 -6.82
N GLY A 137 -4.54 28.31 -6.60
CA GLY A 137 -3.60 29.42 -6.41
C GLY A 137 -2.99 29.36 -5.01
N VAL A 138 -1.66 29.37 -4.93
CA VAL A 138 -0.92 29.40 -3.66
C VAL A 138 -0.03 30.63 -3.67
N SER A 139 -0.03 31.39 -2.57
CA SER A 139 0.82 32.56 -2.39
C SER A 139 1.56 32.48 -1.07
N HIS A 140 2.77 33.02 -1.00
CA HIS A 140 3.58 32.96 0.22
C HIS A 140 2.94 33.79 1.34
N LEU A 141 2.76 33.19 2.52
CA LEU A 141 2.26 33.91 3.69
C LEU A 141 3.42 34.51 4.46
N ARG A 142 3.41 35.83 4.68
CA ARG A 142 4.40 36.47 5.55
C ARG A 142 4.10 36.10 7.00
N ASN A 143 4.85 35.13 7.54
CA ASN A 143 4.67 34.70 8.92
C ASN A 143 6.03 34.47 9.59
N ARG A 144 6.35 35.23 10.66
CA ARG A 144 7.63 35.15 11.40
C ARG A 144 7.89 33.78 12.06
N ARG A 145 6.89 32.89 12.12
CA ARG A 145 6.95 31.58 12.80
C ARG A 145 6.96 30.38 11.87
N VAL A 146 6.77 30.57 10.57
CA VAL A 146 6.85 29.46 9.62
C VAL A 146 8.15 29.60 8.86
N LEU A 147 9.10 28.74 9.18
CA LEU A 147 10.29 28.54 8.39
C LEU A 147 9.85 27.99 7.04
N SER A 148 9.72 28.86 6.04
CA SER A 148 9.82 28.45 4.65
C SER A 148 11.26 28.02 4.42
N ASN A 149 11.61 26.81 4.85
CA ASN A 149 12.90 26.20 4.51
C ASN A 149 12.86 25.76 3.05
N GLY A 150 12.67 26.71 2.13
CA GLY A 150 13.26 26.60 0.81
C GLY A 150 14.76 26.72 1.02
N PHE A 151 15.46 25.59 1.03
CA PHE A 151 16.92 25.50 1.02
C PHE A 151 17.61 26.41 2.06
N VAL A 152 17.57 26.02 3.34
CA VAL A 152 18.64 26.46 4.24
C VAL A 152 19.91 25.77 3.76
N SER A 153 20.86 26.57 3.28
CA SER A 153 22.18 26.14 2.83
C SER A 153 22.77 25.14 3.83
N LEU A 154 23.01 23.91 3.38
CA LEU A 154 23.97 23.02 4.02
C LEU A 154 25.33 23.73 4.02
N GLY A 155 25.85 24.01 5.21
CA GLY A 155 27.26 24.31 5.45
C GLY A 155 27.68 25.77 5.24
N LYS A 156 27.59 26.56 6.31
CA LYS A 156 28.76 27.32 6.75
C LYS A 156 29.14 26.78 8.13
N GLU A 157 30.05 25.82 8.13
CA GLU A 157 30.88 25.56 9.30
C GLU A 157 31.87 26.73 9.38
N ASP A 158 31.90 27.39 10.54
CA ASP A 158 32.90 28.41 10.86
C ASP A 158 34.27 27.73 10.98
N LEU A 159 35.18 28.06 10.06
CA LEU A 159 36.63 27.94 10.20
C LEU A 159 37.21 29.34 10.44
#